data_AF-W7SUG5-F1
#
_entry.id   AF-W7SUG5-F1
#
_cell.length_a   1.000
_cell.length_b   1.000
_cell.length_c   1.000
_cell.angle_alpha   90.00
_cell.angle_beta   90.00
_cell.angle_gamma   90.00
#
_symmetry.space_group_name_H-M   'P 1'
#
loop_
_entity.id
_entity.type
_entity.pdbx_description
1 polymer ?
#
loop_
_entity_poly.entity_id
_entity_poly.type
_entity_poly.pdbx_seq_one_letter_code
_entity_poly.pdbx_strand_id
1 'polypeptide(L)'
;MAPAGGGIGAGRLIVEVYGPGNQIPADSCAMARAFWGVGGDCEEVQVVGKHIGLVQHTADGRVDSLAAYRYPDGTVVYLAQSASIYQAGTAALPKPPLTDAQLVNLVLTPGFKVA
;
A
#
# COMPACT_ATOMS: atom_id res chain seq x y z
N MET A 1 14.23 -31.02 14.57
CA MET A 1 13.24 -30.62 13.55
C MET A 1 11.95 -30.32 14.28
N ALA A 2 11.60 -29.04 14.44
CA ALA A 2 10.27 -28.66 14.94
C ALA A 2 9.21 -29.04 13.88
N PRO A 3 7.98 -29.40 14.27
CA PRO A 3 6.95 -29.74 13.30
C PRO A 3 6.64 -28.50 12.44
N ALA A 4 6.38 -28.71 11.15
CA ALA A 4 5.93 -27.67 10.23
C ALA A 4 4.68 -26.99 10.83
N GLY A 5 4.84 -25.76 11.30
CA GLY A 5 3.82 -25.04 12.05
C GLY A 5 2.62 -24.72 11.19
N GLY A 6 1.53 -25.47 11.36
CA GLY A 6 0.20 -25.17 10.83
C GLY A 6 -0.48 -24.01 11.55
N GLY A 7 0.19 -22.86 11.65
CA GLY A 7 -0.39 -21.59 12.09
C GLY A 7 -0.77 -20.74 10.90
N ILE A 8 -1.94 -20.09 10.95
CA ILE A 8 -2.33 -19.06 9.98
C ILE A 8 -1.28 -17.95 10.09
N GLY A 9 -0.44 -17.76 9.06
CA GLY A 9 0.61 -16.73 9.05
C GLY A 9 0.05 -15.32 9.27
N ALA A 10 0.92 -14.34 9.52
CA ALA A 10 0.53 -12.96 9.75
C ALA A 10 1.08 -12.04 8.65
N GLY A 11 0.21 -11.21 8.09
CA GLY A 11 0.57 -10.13 7.16
C GLY A 11 0.13 -8.78 7.71
N ARG A 12 0.39 -7.72 6.95
CA ARG A 12 0.17 -6.34 7.38
C ARG A 12 -0.57 -5.53 6.32
N LEU A 13 -1.45 -4.66 6.79
CA LEU A 13 -1.96 -3.51 6.06
C LEU A 13 -1.57 -2.25 6.83
N ILE A 14 -1.13 -1.22 6.10
CA ILE A 14 -0.78 0.10 6.64
C ILE A 14 -1.55 1.14 5.84
N VAL A 15 -2.29 2.00 6.55
CA VAL A 15 -2.92 3.18 5.98
C VAL A 15 -2.19 4.40 6.51
N GLU A 16 -1.72 5.26 5.62
CA GLU A 16 -1.08 6.52 5.98
C GLU A 16 -1.76 7.66 5.23
N VAL A 17 -2.15 8.71 5.96
CA VAL A 17 -2.96 9.80 5.43
C VAL A 17 -2.27 11.13 5.68
N TYR A 18 -2.15 11.93 4.63
CA TYR A 18 -1.62 13.28 4.68
C TYR A 18 -2.71 14.27 4.30
N GLY A 19 -2.97 15.23 5.18
CA GLY A 19 -3.94 16.29 4.92
C GLY A 19 -3.52 17.25 3.80
N PRO A 20 -4.39 18.18 3.41
CA PRO A 20 -4.12 19.20 2.39
C PRO A 20 -2.83 20.01 2.66
N GLY A 21 -2.15 20.45 1.59
CA GLY A 21 -0.91 21.25 1.68
C GLY A 21 0.39 20.45 1.84
N ASN A 22 0.30 19.11 1.83
CA ASN A 22 1.48 18.24 1.82
C ASN A 22 2.37 18.47 0.58
N GLN A 23 3.66 18.16 0.72
CA GLN A 23 4.68 18.30 -0.33
C GLN A 23 4.91 17.01 -1.12
N ILE A 24 3.98 16.07 -1.05
CA ILE A 24 4.05 14.81 -1.78
C ILE A 24 3.87 15.11 -3.29
N PRO A 25 4.54 14.39 -4.21
CA PRO A 25 4.33 14.57 -5.64
C PRO A 25 2.87 14.49 -6.08
N ALA A 26 2.52 15.19 -7.17
CA ALA A 26 1.18 15.16 -7.73
C ALA A 26 0.97 13.99 -8.71
N ASP A 27 2.02 13.57 -9.40
CA ASP A 27 1.99 12.40 -10.29
C ASP A 27 1.74 11.12 -9.50
N SER A 28 0.81 10.29 -9.98
CA SER A 28 0.33 9.09 -9.28
C SER A 28 1.47 8.14 -8.90
N CYS A 29 2.40 7.91 -9.84
CA CYS A 29 3.50 6.97 -9.64
C CYS A 29 4.66 7.55 -8.86
N ALA A 30 4.99 8.82 -9.07
CA ALA A 30 5.97 9.51 -8.24
C ALA A 30 5.51 9.57 -6.78
N MET A 31 4.21 9.83 -6.55
CA MET A 31 3.58 9.78 -5.23
C MET A 31 3.70 8.41 -4.60
N ALA A 32 3.29 7.34 -5.31
CA ALA A 32 3.32 5.98 -4.80
C ALA A 32 4.75 5.55 -4.39
N ARG A 33 5.75 5.81 -5.25
CA ARG A 33 7.16 5.47 -4.97
C ARG A 33 7.77 6.27 -3.82
N ALA A 34 7.23 7.46 -3.53
CA ALA A 34 7.71 8.31 -2.43
C ALA A 34 7.34 7.75 -1.05
N PHE A 35 6.38 6.82 -0.95
CA PHE A 35 5.99 6.20 0.31
C PHE A 35 7.21 5.50 0.96
N TRP A 36 7.71 6.07 2.05
CA TRP A 36 8.93 5.63 2.77
C TRP A 36 10.17 5.41 1.88
N GLY A 37 10.16 5.95 0.66
CA GLY A 37 11.19 5.71 -0.35
C GLY A 37 11.28 4.25 -0.85
N VAL A 38 10.22 3.45 -0.77
CA VAL A 38 10.26 2.01 -1.12
C VAL A 38 10.57 1.73 -2.59
N GLY A 39 10.33 2.71 -3.50
CA GLY A 39 10.56 2.53 -4.94
C GLY A 39 9.63 1.49 -5.56
N GLY A 40 10.14 0.67 -6.47
CA GLY A 40 9.40 -0.42 -7.14
C GLY A 40 8.82 -0.06 -8.51
N ASP A 41 8.32 -1.10 -9.18
CA ASP A 41 7.57 -0.95 -10.44
C ASP A 41 6.27 -0.25 -10.13
N CYS A 42 5.90 0.73 -10.95
CA CYS A 42 4.64 1.45 -10.77
C CYS A 42 3.82 1.45 -12.04
N GLU A 43 2.53 1.21 -11.86
CA GLU A 43 1.48 1.36 -12.85
C GLU A 43 0.50 2.43 -12.36
N GLU A 44 0.06 3.31 -13.26
CA GLU A 44 -1.11 4.14 -13.00
C GLU A 44 -2.37 3.35 -13.37
N VAL A 45 -3.22 3.09 -12.37
CA VAL A 45 -4.48 2.37 -12.53
C VAL A 45 -5.63 3.35 -12.42
N GLN A 46 -6.63 3.21 -13.30
CA GLN A 46 -7.86 4.00 -13.24
C GLN A 46 -9.01 3.20 -12.62
N VAL A 47 -9.62 3.76 -11.58
CA VAL A 47 -10.82 3.20 -10.93
C VAL A 47 -11.87 4.28 -10.84
N VAL A 48 -12.99 4.11 -11.55
CA VAL A 48 -14.11 5.08 -11.57
C VAL A 48 -13.63 6.51 -11.87
N GLY A 49 -12.75 6.65 -12.86
CA GLY A 49 -12.17 7.94 -13.28
C GLY A 49 -11.15 8.56 -12.31
N LYS A 50 -10.69 7.81 -11.30
CA LYS A 50 -9.63 8.22 -10.37
C LYS A 50 -8.31 7.57 -10.76
N HIS A 51 -7.25 8.36 -10.80
CA HIS A 51 -5.89 7.92 -11.10
C HIS A 51 -5.19 7.50 -9.81
N ILE A 52 -4.74 6.25 -9.74
CA ILE A 52 -4.14 5.64 -8.56
C ILE A 52 -2.76 5.13 -8.95
N GLY A 53 -1.74 5.47 -8.16
CA GLY A 53 -0.42 4.87 -8.32
C GLY A 53 -0.40 3.52 -7.61
N LEU A 54 -0.18 2.44 -8.35
CA LEU A 54 0.01 1.10 -7.82
C LEU A 54 1.49 0.75 -7.93
N VAL A 55 2.16 0.57 -6.81
CA VAL A 55 3.53 0.08 -6.75
C VAL A 55 3.54 -1.39 -6.38
N GLN A 56 4.31 -2.18 -7.14
CA GLN A 56 4.48 -3.62 -6.99
C GLN A 56 5.98 -3.97 -6.99
N HIS A 57 6.28 -5.23 -6.64
CA HIS A 57 7.62 -5.81 -6.68
C HIS A 57 8.66 -4.95 -5.95
N THR A 58 8.30 -4.36 -4.80
CA THR A 58 9.29 -3.59 -4.06
C THR A 58 10.39 -4.52 -3.52
N ALA A 59 11.62 -4.02 -3.46
CA ALA A 59 12.72 -4.70 -2.80
C ALA A 59 12.75 -4.44 -1.28
N ASP A 60 11.81 -3.63 -0.77
CA ASP A 60 11.74 -3.26 0.63
C ASP A 60 11.00 -4.33 1.43
N GLY A 61 11.70 -5.00 2.35
CA GLY A 61 11.12 -6.06 3.19
C GLY A 61 10.00 -5.59 4.14
N ARG A 62 9.66 -4.30 4.17
CA ARG A 62 8.54 -3.75 4.95
C ARG A 62 7.23 -3.71 4.16
N VAL A 63 7.29 -3.71 2.82
CA VAL A 63 6.14 -3.46 1.93
C VAL A 63 6.27 -4.28 0.65
N ASP A 64 5.31 -5.14 0.34
CA ASP A 64 5.31 -5.93 -0.89
C ASP A 64 4.70 -5.14 -2.06
N SER A 65 3.62 -4.41 -1.77
CA SER A 65 2.94 -3.50 -2.70
C SER A 65 2.16 -2.42 -1.97
N LEU A 66 1.82 -1.34 -2.68
CA LEU A 66 0.98 -0.27 -2.15
C LEU A 66 0.17 0.42 -3.26
N ALA A 67 -0.96 0.99 -2.88
CA ALA A 67 -1.72 1.92 -3.70
C ALA A 67 -1.67 3.32 -3.07
N ALA A 68 -1.60 4.35 -3.91
CA ALA A 68 -1.60 5.74 -3.49
C ALA A 68 -2.62 6.55 -4.29
N TYR A 69 -3.42 7.37 -3.60
CA TYR A 69 -4.43 8.23 -4.21
C TYR A 69 -4.40 9.63 -3.62
N ARG A 70 -4.50 10.64 -4.48
CA ARG A 70 -4.68 12.04 -4.09
C ARG A 70 -6.12 12.48 -4.36
N TYR A 71 -6.82 12.89 -3.31
CA TYR A 71 -8.13 13.50 -3.41
C TYR A 71 -8.05 14.93 -3.97
N PRO A 72 -9.15 15.45 -4.57
CA PRO A 72 -9.17 16.80 -5.13
C PRO A 72 -8.87 17.93 -4.14
N ASP A 73 -9.10 17.73 -2.84
CA ASP A 73 -8.75 18.72 -1.80
C ASP A 73 -7.27 18.68 -1.39
N GLY A 74 -6.47 17.80 -2.01
CA GLY A 74 -5.05 17.66 -1.75
C GLY A 74 -4.71 16.59 -0.72
N THR A 75 -5.70 15.95 -0.07
CA THR A 75 -5.45 14.81 0.83
C THR A 75 -4.81 13.66 0.06
N VAL A 76 -3.75 13.06 0.62
CA VAL A 76 -3.12 11.85 0.07
C VAL A 76 -3.36 10.68 0.99
N VAL A 77 -3.77 9.55 0.42
CA VAL A 77 -3.90 8.28 1.12
C VAL A 77 -2.96 7.27 0.49
N TYR A 78 -2.14 6.65 1.33
CA TYR A 78 -1.38 5.45 1.02
C TYR A 78 -2.03 4.25 1.70
N LEU A 79 -2.17 3.15 0.96
CA LEU A 79 -2.52 1.85 1.49
C LEU A 79 -1.45 0.85 1.06
N ALA A 80 -0.59 0.47 1.99
CA ALA A 80 0.50 -0.47 1.78
C ALA A 80 0.19 -1.83 2.41
N GLN A 81 0.78 -2.88 1.86
CA GLN A 81 0.61 -4.23 2.35
C GLN A 81 1.89 -5.05 2.32
N SER A 82 1.97 -6.06 3.18
CA SER A 82 2.98 -7.13 3.07
C SER A 82 2.41 -8.46 3.57
N ALA A 83 2.85 -9.56 2.96
CA ALA A 83 2.58 -10.92 3.41
C ALA A 83 3.26 -11.23 4.76
N SER A 84 4.22 -10.42 5.18
CA SER A 84 4.92 -10.55 6.45
C SER A 84 4.77 -9.30 7.32
N ILE A 85 4.97 -9.45 8.63
CA ILE A 85 5.16 -8.31 9.53
C ILE A 85 6.66 -8.17 9.78
N TYR A 86 7.24 -7.06 9.28
CA TYR A 86 8.68 -6.79 9.39
C TYR A 86 9.16 -6.94 10.84
N GLN A 87 10.20 -7.77 11.03
CA GLN A 87 10.84 -8.09 12.31
C GLN A 87 9.92 -8.69 13.40
N ALA A 88 8.72 -9.21 13.07
CA ALA A 88 7.83 -9.80 14.08
C ALA A 88 8.18 -11.24 14.51
N GLY A 89 9.02 -11.95 13.74
CA GLY A 89 9.39 -13.34 14.03
C GLY A 89 8.25 -14.36 13.85
N THR A 90 7.11 -13.95 13.30
CA THR A 90 5.96 -14.81 12.97
C THR A 90 6.06 -15.37 11.55
N ALA A 91 5.45 -16.53 11.30
CA ALA A 91 5.32 -17.04 9.93
C ALA A 91 4.54 -16.05 9.05
N ALA A 92 4.98 -15.86 7.81
CA ALA A 92 4.31 -15.02 6.83
C ALA A 92 3.04 -15.68 6.29
N LEU A 93 2.10 -14.87 5.79
CA LEU A 93 1.05 -15.34 4.91
C LEU A 93 1.65 -15.88 3.60
N PRO A 94 0.97 -16.83 2.91
CA PRO A 94 1.45 -17.36 1.63
C PRO A 94 1.41 -16.31 0.50
N LYS A 95 0.68 -15.22 0.68
CA LYS A 95 0.54 -14.10 -0.24
C LYS A 95 0.13 -12.83 0.52
N PRO A 96 0.27 -11.63 -0.08
CA PRO A 96 -0.23 -10.40 0.52
C PRO A 96 -1.73 -10.47 0.87
N PRO A 97 -2.19 -9.70 1.88
CA PRO A 97 -3.58 -9.73 2.34
C PRO A 97 -4.63 -9.41 1.26
N LEU A 98 -4.30 -8.54 0.31
CA LEU A 98 -5.21 -8.05 -0.74
C LEU A 98 -4.62 -8.33 -2.12
N THR A 99 -5.49 -8.58 -3.10
CA THR A 99 -5.11 -8.49 -4.52
C THR A 99 -4.87 -7.04 -4.92
N ASP A 100 -4.15 -6.79 -6.00
CA ASP A 100 -3.92 -5.43 -6.49
C ASP A 100 -5.23 -4.69 -6.78
N ALA A 101 -6.21 -5.37 -7.38
CA ALA A 101 -7.54 -4.83 -7.60
C ALA A 101 -8.25 -4.45 -6.28
N GLN A 102 -8.12 -5.25 -5.23
CA GLN A 102 -8.67 -4.91 -3.92
C GLN A 102 -7.93 -3.72 -3.30
N LEU A 103 -6.61 -3.66 -3.45
CA LEU A 103 -5.76 -2.59 -2.93
C LEU A 103 -6.11 -1.22 -3.55
N VAL A 104 -6.21 -1.14 -4.88
CA VAL A 104 -6.56 0.11 -5.60
C VAL A 104 -8.01 0.54 -5.36
N ASN A 105 -8.91 -0.38 -5.05
CA ASN A 105 -10.27 -0.02 -4.63
C ASN A 105 -10.30 0.47 -3.18
N LEU A 106 -9.58 -0.21 -2.28
CA LEU A 106 -9.64 0.07 -0.86
C LEU A 106 -8.97 1.40 -0.49
N VAL A 107 -7.94 1.85 -1.23
CA VAL A 107 -7.32 3.17 -1.01
C VAL A 107 -8.30 4.33 -1.21
N LEU A 108 -9.40 4.12 -1.95
CA LEU A 108 -10.44 5.11 -2.21
C LEU A 108 -11.48 5.20 -1.09
N THR A 109 -11.37 4.38 -0.04
CA THR A 109 -12.34 4.31 1.07
C THR A 109 -12.58 5.68 1.67
N PRO A 110 -13.83 6.20 1.65
CA PRO A 110 -14.12 7.54 2.15
C PRO A 110 -13.69 7.78 3.60
N GLY A 111 -13.67 6.73 4.43
CA GLY A 111 -13.21 6.81 5.81
C GLY A 111 -11.72 7.11 5.99
N PHE A 112 -10.89 7.00 4.94
CA PHE A 112 -9.48 7.40 4.98
C PHE A 112 -9.25 8.86 4.60
N LYS A 113 -10.25 9.51 4.02
CA LYS A 113 -10.17 10.93 3.70
C LYS A 113 -10.32 11.75 4.98
N VAL A 114 -9.33 12.59 5.28
CA VAL A 114 -9.42 13.59 6.35
C VAL A 114 -10.00 14.89 5.79
N ALA A 115 -10.94 15.48 6.53
CA ALA A 115 -11.62 16.75 6.24
C ALA A 115 -11.25 17.77 7.31
#